data_AF-A0A183PZU4-F1
#
_entry.id   AF-A0A183PZU4-F1
#
_cell.length_a   1.000
_cell.length_b   1.000
_cell.length_c   1.000
_cell.angle_alpha   90.00
_cell.angle_beta   90.00
_cell.angle_gamma   90.00
#
_symmetry.space_group_name_H-M   'P 1'
#
loop_
_entity.id
_entity.type
_entity.pdbx_description
1 polymer ?
#
loop_
_entity_poly.entity_id
_entity_poly.type
_entity_poly.pdbx_seq_one_letter_code
_entity_poly.pdbx_strand_id
1 'polypeptide(L)'
;MKQLYETTKKLAWRYSELERPVKNKEGRSIAEIQQQRDRWVEYFKELLNRSVPMNPPDIEATHTDLPIDVNPPTTEIWEEEQVPMNWKEGHLIKIPKKGDLSRCENDRGITLLSVSWKVLLNQVKDAVDAQLRNQQVGFRRDRSCSDQIATPCIVVEQPVEWNSSLYINFIDYERAFDNVDRRAIWKRLRHYGVSERVVNNFRNSCDGLQSKVVHGGQLTDAFQLRISWLISSSSSSSSSSSSSSSSSSSSS
;
A
#
# COMPACT_ATOMS: atom_id res chain seq x y z
N MET A 1 -16.49 9.27 -23.63
CA MET A 1 -15.80 8.84 -22.40
C MET A 1 -16.70 8.65 -21.17
N LYS A 2 -17.60 9.58 -20.82
CA LYS A 2 -18.50 9.41 -19.63
C LYS A 2 -19.33 8.11 -19.65
N GLN A 3 -19.91 7.74 -20.79
CA GLN A 3 -20.71 6.50 -20.88
C GLN A 3 -19.85 5.25 -20.69
N LEU A 4 -18.63 5.20 -21.23
CA LEU A 4 -17.71 4.08 -21.02
C LEU A 4 -17.31 3.98 -19.55
N TYR A 5 -16.99 5.11 -18.90
CA TYR A 5 -16.69 5.15 -17.47
C TYR A 5 -17.86 4.66 -16.60
N GLU A 6 -19.07 5.15 -16.85
CA GLU A 6 -20.26 4.72 -16.10
C GLU A 6 -20.62 3.25 -16.37
N THR A 7 -20.40 2.75 -17.59
CA THR A 7 -20.65 1.35 -17.93
C THR A 7 -19.62 0.43 -17.26
N THR A 8 -18.33 0.79 -17.28
CA THR A 8 -17.28 0.05 -16.58
C THR A 8 -17.49 0.10 -15.07
N LYS A 9 -17.91 1.24 -14.51
CA LYS A 9 -18.25 1.39 -13.09
C LYS A 9 -19.46 0.53 -12.70
N LYS A 10 -20.51 0.51 -13.52
CA LYS A 10 -21.72 -0.31 -13.30
C LYS A 10 -21.43 -1.81 -13.42
N LEU A 11 -20.56 -2.21 -14.36
CA LEU A 11 -20.11 -3.60 -14.53
C LEU A 11 -19.20 -4.04 -13.38
N ALA A 12 -18.24 -3.20 -12.98
CA ALA A 12 -17.37 -3.46 -11.82
C ALA A 12 -18.17 -3.53 -10.51
N TRP A 13 -19.18 -2.66 -10.35
CA TRP A 13 -20.11 -2.70 -9.23
C TRP A 13 -20.95 -3.98 -9.21
N ARG A 14 -21.51 -4.40 -10.34
CA ARG A 14 -22.23 -5.68 -10.46
C ARG A 14 -21.33 -6.90 -10.18
N TYR A 15 -20.04 -6.84 -10.54
CA TYR A 15 -19.08 -7.89 -10.21
C TYR A 15 -18.68 -7.93 -8.73
N SER A 16 -18.94 -6.83 -7.99
CA SER A 16 -18.76 -6.72 -6.54
C SER A 16 -20.03 -7.10 -5.75
N GLU A 17 -21.21 -7.01 -6.37
CA GLU A 17 -22.53 -7.34 -5.78
C GLU A 17 -22.85 -8.84 -5.79
N LEU A 18 -22.20 -9.65 -6.63
CA LEU A 18 -22.27 -11.11 -6.49
C LEU A 18 -21.67 -11.47 -5.13
N GLU A 19 -22.52 -11.67 -4.13
CA GLU A 19 -22.12 -12.11 -2.80
C GLU A 19 -21.33 -13.41 -2.93
N ARG A 20 -20.02 -13.29 -2.80
CA ARG A 20 -19.11 -14.42 -2.95
C ARG A 20 -19.14 -15.20 -1.64
N PRO A 21 -19.16 -16.55 -1.69
CA PRO A 21 -19.09 -17.34 -0.49
C PRO A 21 -17.75 -17.04 0.21
N VAL A 22 -17.80 -16.74 1.51
CA VAL A 22 -16.59 -16.53 2.33
C VAL A 22 -16.35 -17.79 3.16
N LYS A 23 -15.10 -18.26 3.23
CA LYS A 23 -14.71 -19.40 4.06
C LYS A 23 -14.16 -18.95 5.42
N ASN A 24 -14.46 -19.74 6.44
CA ASN A 24 -13.84 -19.62 7.75
C ASN A 24 -12.38 -20.13 7.72
N LYS A 25 -11.68 -20.08 8.86
CA LYS A 25 -10.27 -20.51 8.97
C LYS A 25 -10.07 -22.01 8.65
N GLU A 26 -11.07 -22.86 8.90
CA GLU A 26 -11.04 -24.29 8.56
C GLU A 26 -11.49 -24.59 7.11
N GLY A 27 -11.76 -23.57 6.29
CA GLY A 27 -12.14 -23.73 4.89
C GLY A 27 -13.62 -24.05 4.65
N ARG A 28 -14.48 -23.96 5.68
CA ARG A 28 -15.93 -24.15 5.56
C ARG A 28 -16.61 -22.85 5.12
N SER A 29 -17.55 -22.95 4.18
CA SER A 29 -18.32 -21.81 3.69
C SER A 29 -19.24 -21.24 4.77
N ILE A 30 -19.20 -19.92 4.93
CA ILE A 30 -20.05 -19.15 5.83
C ILE A 30 -21.27 -18.67 5.04
N ALA A 31 -22.46 -19.11 5.44
CA ALA A 31 -23.70 -18.75 4.75
C ALA A 31 -24.26 -17.39 5.20
N GLU A 32 -24.09 -17.04 6.48
CA GLU A 32 -24.68 -15.83 7.06
C GLU A 32 -23.82 -14.59 6.82
N ILE A 33 -24.41 -13.52 6.27
CA ILE A 33 -23.70 -12.30 5.90
C ILE A 33 -23.02 -11.62 7.10
N GLN A 34 -23.63 -11.68 8.29
CA GLN A 34 -23.04 -11.11 9.50
C GLN A 34 -21.77 -11.88 9.91
N GLN A 35 -21.82 -13.21 9.89
CA GLN A 35 -20.64 -14.03 10.13
C GLN A 35 -19.54 -13.81 9.09
N GLN A 36 -19.91 -13.56 7.82
CA GLN A 36 -18.92 -13.19 6.79
C GLN A 36 -18.24 -11.86 7.11
N ARG A 37 -19.00 -10.86 7.59
CA ARG A 37 -18.47 -9.56 8.04
C ARG A 37 -17.52 -9.71 9.22
N ASP A 38 -17.92 -10.48 10.23
CA ASP A 38 -17.10 -10.72 11.42
C ASP A 38 -15.79 -11.43 11.03
N ARG A 39 -15.87 -12.39 10.10
CA ARG A 39 -14.70 -13.06 9.52
C ARG A 39 -13.76 -12.08 8.80
N TRP A 40 -14.29 -11.11 8.06
CA TRP A 40 -13.48 -10.07 7.41
C TRP A 40 -12.81 -9.15 8.43
N VAL A 41 -13.54 -8.72 9.47
CA VAL A 41 -12.99 -7.90 10.56
C VAL A 41 -11.87 -8.66 11.25
N GLU A 42 -12.09 -9.92 11.62
CA GLU A 42 -11.09 -10.78 12.23
C GLU A 42 -9.84 -10.89 11.36
N TYR A 43 -9.99 -11.22 10.07
CA TYR A 43 -8.87 -11.36 9.13
C TYR A 43 -8.03 -10.08 9.04
N PHE A 44 -8.66 -8.91 8.80
CA PHE A 44 -7.92 -7.66 8.68
C PHE A 44 -7.37 -7.17 10.01
N LYS A 45 -8.05 -7.46 11.13
CA LYS A 45 -7.52 -7.16 12.45
C LYS A 45 -6.26 -7.96 12.73
N GLU A 46 -6.20 -9.25 12.40
CA GLU A 46 -5.00 -10.07 12.54
C GLU A 46 -3.88 -9.61 11.59
N LEU A 47 -4.22 -9.30 10.34
CA LEU A 47 -3.25 -8.89 9.33
C LEU A 47 -2.59 -7.54 9.67
N LEU A 48 -3.40 -6.55 10.06
CA LEU A 48 -2.95 -5.16 10.22
C LEU A 48 -2.52 -4.83 11.67
N ASN A 49 -2.61 -5.80 12.59
CA ASN A 49 -2.23 -5.66 14.01
C ASN A 49 -1.32 -6.80 14.52
N ARG A 50 -0.40 -7.31 13.69
CA ARG A 50 0.68 -8.23 14.12
C ARG A 50 1.53 -7.68 15.30
N SER A 51 2.51 -8.43 15.79
CA SER A 51 3.45 -7.92 16.79
C SER A 51 4.55 -7.07 16.14
N VAL A 52 5.01 -6.03 16.84
CA VAL A 52 6.18 -5.23 16.42
C VAL A 52 7.42 -6.13 16.42
N PRO A 53 8.34 -6.00 15.44
CA PRO A 53 9.61 -6.72 15.46
C PRO A 53 10.38 -6.46 16.77
N MET A 54 10.96 -7.51 17.37
CA MET A 54 11.67 -7.44 18.66
C MET A 54 12.94 -6.57 18.59
N ASN A 55 13.55 -6.47 17.41
CA ASN A 55 14.75 -5.67 17.20
C ASN A 55 14.39 -4.39 16.44
N PRO A 56 14.44 -3.21 17.09
CA PRO A 56 14.20 -1.96 16.40
C PRO A 56 15.34 -1.69 15.41
N PRO A 57 15.05 -1.16 14.22
CA PRO A 57 16.10 -0.78 13.28
C PRO A 57 16.92 0.37 13.86
N ASP A 58 18.24 0.22 13.79
CA ASP A 58 19.19 1.27 14.14
C ASP A 58 19.39 2.17 12.91
N ILE A 59 18.88 3.39 12.99
CA ILE A 59 18.89 4.37 11.91
C ILE A 59 19.12 5.73 12.56
N GLU A 60 20.28 6.32 12.26
CA GLU A 60 20.63 7.67 12.71
C GLU A 60 19.78 8.72 11.98
N ALA A 61 19.33 9.73 12.72
CA ALA A 61 18.58 10.85 12.17
C ALA A 61 19.54 11.87 11.53
N THR A 62 19.10 12.54 10.48
CA THR A 62 19.86 13.63 9.86
C THR A 62 19.64 14.92 10.66
N HIS A 63 20.68 15.76 10.76
CA HIS A 63 20.62 17.04 11.50
C HIS A 63 20.07 18.21 10.67
N THR A 64 19.82 18.01 9.39
CA THR A 64 19.35 19.03 8.45
C THR A 64 17.94 18.71 7.98
N ASP A 65 17.02 19.64 8.19
CA ASP A 65 15.65 19.53 7.70
C ASP A 65 15.57 19.84 6.19
N LEU A 66 14.76 19.05 5.48
CA LEU A 66 14.36 19.31 4.11
C LEU A 66 13.34 20.44 4.09
N PRO A 67 13.45 21.39 3.14
CA PRO A 67 12.40 22.35 2.89
C PRO A 67 11.20 21.62 2.27
N ILE A 68 10.18 21.33 3.08
CA ILE A 68 8.90 20.81 2.61
C ILE A 68 7.96 22.00 2.40
N ASP A 69 7.55 22.21 1.15
CA ASP A 69 6.61 23.27 0.79
C ASP A 69 5.21 22.99 1.37
N VAL A 70 4.93 23.64 2.51
CA VAL A 70 3.63 23.61 3.17
C VAL A 70 2.71 24.65 2.54
N ASN A 71 2.06 24.29 1.43
CA ASN A 71 1.06 25.13 0.79
C ASN A 71 -0.10 25.50 1.75
N PRO A 72 -0.75 26.68 1.58
CA PRO A 72 -1.72 27.25 2.52
C PRO A 72 -2.95 26.40 2.90
N PRO A 73 -3.51 25.47 2.10
CA PRO A 73 -4.62 24.63 2.58
C PRO A 73 -4.20 23.60 3.64
N THR A 74 -2.90 23.46 3.93
CA THR A 74 -2.39 22.52 4.94
C THR A 74 -1.64 23.19 6.09
N THR A 75 -1.38 24.50 6.04
CA THR A 75 -0.57 25.22 7.06
C THR A 75 -1.15 25.15 8.46
N GLU A 76 -2.46 25.34 8.65
CA GLU A 76 -3.10 25.23 9.97
C GLU A 76 -2.91 23.83 10.58
N ILE A 77 -2.99 22.79 9.75
CA ILE A 77 -2.84 21.39 10.18
C ILE A 77 -1.38 21.07 10.49
N TRP A 78 -0.47 21.64 9.70
CA TRP A 78 0.96 21.56 10.00
C TRP A 78 1.28 22.30 11.29
N GLU A 79 0.69 23.46 11.56
CA GLU A 79 0.95 24.39 12.69
C GLU A 79 0.36 23.97 14.01
N GLU A 80 -0.88 23.48 14.01
CA GLU A 80 -1.59 23.17 15.25
C GLU A 80 -1.29 21.76 15.77
N GLU A 81 -0.63 20.90 14.96
CA GLU A 81 -0.40 19.47 15.22
C GLU A 81 -1.68 18.67 15.57
N GLN A 82 -2.85 19.26 15.31
CA GLN A 82 -4.16 18.65 15.56
C GLN A 82 -4.69 18.01 14.28
N VAL A 83 -4.90 16.69 14.34
CA VAL A 83 -5.52 15.94 13.25
C VAL A 83 -7.03 15.87 13.50
N PRO A 84 -7.87 16.38 12.57
CA PRO A 84 -9.32 16.27 12.68
C PRO A 84 -9.80 14.82 12.90
N MET A 85 -10.78 14.63 13.77
CA MET A 85 -11.28 13.28 14.11
C MET A 85 -11.83 12.51 12.90
N ASN A 86 -12.41 13.20 11.91
CA ASN A 86 -12.89 12.59 10.67
C ASN A 86 -11.77 12.02 9.79
N TRP A 87 -10.50 12.29 10.06
CA TRP A 87 -9.36 11.66 9.38
C TRP A 87 -8.90 10.38 10.07
N LYS A 88 -9.37 10.14 11.31
CA LYS A 88 -9.09 8.93 12.08
C LYS A 88 -10.06 7.78 11.77
N GLU A 89 -10.89 7.92 10.72
CA GLU A 89 -11.74 6.86 10.20
C GLU A 89 -11.33 6.49 8.77
N GLY A 90 -11.06 5.21 8.55
CA GLY A 90 -10.75 4.63 7.25
C GLY A 90 -11.80 3.61 6.81
N HIS A 91 -12.09 3.58 5.51
CA HIS A 91 -12.93 2.54 4.91
C HIS A 91 -12.07 1.53 4.16
N LEU A 92 -12.11 0.27 4.59
CA LEU A 92 -11.34 -0.80 3.98
C LEU A 92 -12.17 -1.48 2.89
N ILE A 93 -11.68 -1.37 1.66
CA ILE A 93 -12.24 -2.02 0.48
C ILE A 93 -11.38 -3.22 0.13
N LYS A 94 -12.04 -4.31 -0.26
CA LYS A 94 -11.41 -5.55 -0.69
C LYS A 94 -11.25 -5.54 -2.20
N ILE A 95 -10.05 -5.84 -2.67
CA ILE A 95 -9.75 -6.03 -4.07
C ILE A 95 -9.33 -7.49 -4.28
N PRO A 96 -10.07 -8.25 -5.10
CA PRO A 96 -9.75 -9.66 -5.32
C PRO A 96 -8.41 -9.81 -6.03
N LYS A 97 -7.57 -10.72 -5.54
CA LYS A 97 -6.36 -11.23 -6.21
C LYS A 97 -6.67 -12.54 -6.94
N LYS A 98 -5.69 -13.04 -7.68
CA LYS A 98 -5.74 -14.36 -8.32
C LYS A 98 -5.82 -15.46 -7.23
N GLY A 99 -6.70 -16.43 -7.42
CA GLY A 99 -6.86 -17.58 -6.52
C GLY A 99 -8.33 -17.88 -6.19
N ASP A 100 -8.54 -18.70 -5.16
CA ASP A 100 -9.88 -18.99 -4.62
C ASP A 100 -10.42 -17.78 -3.86
N LEU A 101 -11.36 -17.07 -4.47
CA LEU A 101 -11.99 -15.85 -3.95
C LEU A 101 -12.85 -16.07 -2.71
N SER A 102 -13.08 -17.34 -2.32
CA SER A 102 -13.75 -17.64 -1.05
C SER A 102 -12.83 -17.53 0.16
N ARG A 103 -11.50 -17.48 -0.05
CA ARG A 103 -10.52 -17.30 1.02
C ARG A 103 -10.13 -15.84 1.16
N CYS A 104 -10.22 -15.30 2.39
CA CYS A 104 -9.90 -13.90 2.67
C CYS A 104 -8.44 -13.51 2.32
N GLU A 105 -7.51 -14.46 2.34
CA GLU A 105 -6.10 -14.24 2.01
C GLU A 105 -5.87 -13.85 0.54
N ASN A 106 -6.80 -14.21 -0.33
CA ASN A 106 -6.77 -13.87 -1.75
C ASN A 106 -7.41 -12.52 -2.04
N ASP A 107 -7.78 -11.75 -1.01
CA ASP A 107 -8.21 -10.37 -1.16
C ASP A 107 -7.12 -9.41 -0.65
N ARG A 108 -6.95 -8.29 -1.35
CA ARG A 108 -6.13 -7.17 -0.91
C ARG A 108 -7.01 -6.15 -0.21
N GLY A 109 -6.69 -5.83 1.04
CA GLY A 109 -7.28 -4.67 1.69
C GLY A 109 -6.64 -3.37 1.18
N ILE A 110 -7.46 -2.43 0.73
CA ILE A 110 -7.06 -1.05 0.45
C ILE A 110 -7.90 -0.15 1.33
N THR A 111 -7.24 0.71 2.12
CA THR A 111 -7.96 1.66 2.95
C THR A 111 -8.11 2.97 2.21
N LEU A 112 -9.35 3.42 2.06
CA LEU A 112 -9.66 4.74 1.52
C LEU A 112 -9.42 5.79 2.59
N LEU A 113 -8.57 6.75 2.24
CA LEU A 113 -8.20 7.89 3.07
C LEU A 113 -8.91 9.14 2.61
N SER A 114 -9.02 10.10 3.54
CA SER A 114 -9.55 11.43 3.23
C SER A 114 -8.72 12.10 2.12
N VAL A 115 -9.37 12.97 1.34
CA VAL A 115 -8.71 13.72 0.27
C VAL A 115 -7.58 14.57 0.84
N SER A 116 -7.83 15.20 1.99
CA SER A 116 -6.85 16.03 2.69
C SER A 116 -5.58 15.26 3.06
N TRP A 117 -5.71 14.03 3.55
CA TRP A 117 -4.57 13.17 3.85
C TRP A 117 -3.74 12.82 2.61
N LYS A 118 -4.40 12.60 1.47
CA LYS A 118 -3.71 12.30 0.20
C LYS A 118 -2.89 13.47 -0.30
N VAL A 119 -3.38 14.70 -0.15
CA VAL A 119 -2.64 15.92 -0.52
C VAL A 119 -1.37 16.03 0.31
N LEU A 120 -1.48 15.85 1.64
CA LEU A 120 -0.33 15.88 2.56
C LEU A 120 0.73 14.82 2.21
N LEU A 121 0.30 13.58 1.95
CA LEU A 121 1.21 12.51 1.56
C LEU A 121 1.96 12.83 0.26
N ASN A 122 1.32 13.48 -0.70
CA ASN A 122 1.97 13.85 -1.96
C ASN A 122 3.03 14.93 -1.77
N GLN A 123 2.79 15.94 -0.91
CA GLN A 123 3.79 16.98 -0.61
C GLN A 123 5.07 16.37 -0.01
N VAL A 124 4.91 15.46 0.95
CA VAL A 124 6.06 14.79 1.58
C VAL A 124 6.72 13.80 0.63
N LYS A 125 5.94 13.11 -0.21
CA LYS A 125 6.47 12.22 -1.25
C LYS A 125 7.41 12.97 -2.19
N ASP A 126 7.01 14.14 -2.69
CA ASP A 126 7.83 14.90 -3.65
C ASP A 126 9.14 15.39 -2.99
N ALA A 127 9.11 15.80 -1.72
CA ALA A 127 10.32 16.17 -0.99
C ALA A 127 11.26 14.98 -0.74
N VAL A 128 10.71 13.82 -0.37
CA VAL A 128 11.50 12.60 -0.09
C VAL A 128 12.05 11.98 -1.37
N ASP A 129 11.33 12.08 -2.50
CA ASP A 129 11.77 11.48 -3.77
C ASP A 129 13.15 11.98 -4.20
N ALA A 130 13.46 13.27 -3.95
CA ALA A 130 14.76 13.85 -4.23
C ALA A 130 15.92 13.19 -3.48
N GLN A 131 15.67 12.60 -2.31
CA GLN A 131 16.67 11.92 -1.48
C GLN A 131 16.78 10.41 -1.75
N LEU A 132 15.86 9.85 -2.56
CA LEU A 132 15.88 8.41 -2.87
C LEU A 132 17.01 8.06 -3.84
N ARG A 133 17.64 6.91 -3.61
CA ARG A 133 18.74 6.39 -4.44
C ARG A 133 18.32 6.24 -5.90
N ASN A 134 19.27 6.44 -6.81
CA ASN A 134 19.03 6.32 -8.25
C ASN A 134 18.69 4.89 -8.70
N GLN A 135 19.07 3.87 -7.94
CA GLN A 135 18.72 2.48 -8.23
C GLN A 135 17.24 2.16 -7.91
N GLN A 136 16.60 2.95 -7.04
CA GLN A 136 15.18 2.81 -6.76
C GLN A 136 14.38 3.47 -7.90
N VAL A 137 13.54 2.68 -8.55
CA VAL A 137 12.73 3.11 -9.71
C VAL A 137 11.25 2.89 -9.46
N GLY A 138 10.90 1.83 -8.72
CA GLY A 138 9.52 1.62 -8.28
C GLY A 138 8.96 2.82 -7.53
N PHE A 139 7.72 3.20 -7.89
CA PHE A 139 6.95 4.30 -7.29
C PHE A 139 7.50 5.73 -7.48
N ARG A 140 8.50 5.92 -8.36
CA ARG A 140 9.05 7.24 -8.70
C ARG A 140 8.42 7.80 -9.98
N ARG A 141 8.35 9.12 -10.08
CA ARG A 141 7.90 9.81 -11.30
C ARG A 141 8.95 9.63 -12.39
N ASP A 142 8.51 9.50 -13.64
CA ASP A 142 9.38 9.44 -14.83
C ASP A 142 10.40 8.30 -14.85
N ARG A 143 10.14 7.20 -14.12
CA ARG A 143 10.97 5.99 -14.17
C ARG A 143 10.12 4.77 -14.41
N SER A 144 10.51 3.91 -15.35
CA SER A 144 9.73 2.74 -15.76
C SER A 144 10.48 1.42 -15.52
N CYS A 145 9.72 0.32 -15.53
CA CYS A 145 10.30 -1.03 -15.48
C CYS A 145 11.20 -1.30 -16.71
N SER A 146 10.85 -0.71 -17.86
CA SER A 146 11.62 -0.82 -19.10
C SER A 146 13.04 -0.26 -18.95
N ASP A 147 13.20 0.82 -18.20
CA ASP A 147 14.54 1.40 -17.94
C ASP A 147 15.35 0.48 -17.01
N GLN A 148 14.68 -0.25 -16.13
CA GLN A 148 15.34 -1.17 -15.20
C GLN A 148 15.73 -2.50 -15.82
N ILE A 149 15.03 -3.02 -16.84
CA ILE A 149 15.39 -4.30 -17.44
C ILE A 149 16.72 -4.23 -18.20
N ALA A 150 17.10 -3.04 -18.68
CA ALA A 150 18.37 -2.82 -19.34
C ALA A 150 19.57 -3.15 -18.43
N THR A 151 19.50 -2.82 -17.14
CA THR A 151 20.61 -3.07 -16.20
C THR A 151 20.93 -4.56 -16.02
N PRO A 152 19.98 -5.44 -15.63
CA PRO A 152 20.24 -6.87 -15.55
C PRO A 152 20.53 -7.49 -16.93
N CYS A 153 19.95 -6.99 -18.03
CA CYS A 153 20.34 -7.43 -19.38
C CYS A 153 21.84 -7.21 -19.63
N ILE A 154 22.34 -6.00 -19.41
CA ILE A 154 23.78 -5.68 -19.56
C ILE A 154 24.65 -6.53 -18.62
N VAL A 155 24.21 -6.72 -17.37
CA VAL A 155 24.94 -7.55 -16.39
C VAL A 155 24.99 -9.02 -16.81
N VAL A 156 23.98 -9.52 -17.51
CA VAL A 156 23.93 -10.90 -18.05
C VAL A 156 24.78 -11.04 -19.32
N GLU A 157 24.91 -10.00 -20.13
CA GLU A 157 25.67 -10.04 -21.38
C GLU A 157 27.17 -10.26 -21.14
N GLN A 158 27.78 -9.59 -20.15
CA GLN A 158 29.24 -9.69 -19.93
C GLN A 158 29.70 -11.13 -19.58
N PRO A 159 29.05 -11.87 -18.65
CA PRO A 159 29.47 -13.22 -18.33
C PRO A 159 29.22 -14.22 -19.47
N VAL A 160 28.22 -13.97 -20.31
CA VAL A 160 28.00 -14.75 -21.53
C VAL A 160 29.14 -14.55 -22.53
N GLU A 161 29.57 -13.30 -22.74
CA GLU A 161 30.69 -12.96 -23.65
C GLU A 161 32.02 -13.57 -23.19
N TRP A 162 32.30 -13.53 -21.89
CA TRP A 162 33.57 -13.99 -21.31
C TRP A 162 33.52 -15.43 -20.79
N ASN A 163 32.43 -16.17 -21.05
CA ASN A 163 32.19 -17.53 -20.57
C ASN A 163 32.44 -17.68 -19.05
N SER A 164 31.96 -16.70 -18.28
CA SER A 164 32.10 -16.61 -16.83
C SER A 164 30.78 -16.94 -16.13
N SER A 165 30.85 -17.45 -14.90
CA SER A 165 29.67 -17.77 -14.09
C SER A 165 29.04 -16.50 -13.50
N LEU A 166 27.73 -16.33 -13.65
CA LEU A 166 26.93 -15.27 -13.03
C LEU A 166 25.83 -15.87 -12.15
N TYR A 167 25.62 -15.30 -10.97
CA TYR A 167 24.52 -15.65 -10.08
C TYR A 167 23.64 -14.42 -9.84
N ILE A 168 22.33 -14.55 -10.08
CA ILE A 168 21.33 -13.51 -9.85
C ILE A 168 20.32 -14.02 -8.83
N ASN A 169 20.02 -13.21 -7.82
CA ASN A 169 19.00 -13.51 -6.83
C ASN A 169 17.86 -12.49 -6.90
N PHE A 170 16.62 -12.97 -7.03
CA PHE A 170 15.41 -12.16 -7.01
C PHE A 170 14.74 -12.31 -5.65
N ILE A 171 14.56 -11.19 -4.95
CA ILE A 171 13.95 -11.14 -3.62
C ILE A 171 12.57 -10.48 -3.74
N ASP A 172 11.53 -11.22 -3.39
CA ASP A 172 10.17 -10.69 -3.26
C ASP A 172 9.71 -10.77 -1.80
N TYR A 173 9.13 -9.69 -1.30
CA TYR A 173 8.66 -9.60 0.09
C TYR A 173 7.19 -9.93 0.17
N GLU A 174 6.85 -10.99 0.91
CA GLU A 174 5.46 -11.34 1.15
C GLU A 174 4.74 -10.22 1.92
N ARG A 175 3.67 -9.68 1.32
CA ARG A 175 2.81 -8.65 1.93
C ARG A 175 3.61 -7.47 2.50
N ALA A 176 4.59 -6.97 1.75
CA ALA A 176 5.54 -5.96 2.20
C ALA A 176 4.90 -4.78 2.96
N PHE A 177 3.80 -4.21 2.44
CA PHE A 177 3.11 -3.07 3.05
C PHE A 177 2.42 -3.39 4.38
N ASP A 178 1.90 -4.62 4.54
CA ASP A 178 1.20 -5.03 5.76
C ASP A 178 2.18 -5.35 6.90
N ASN A 179 3.44 -5.61 6.56
CA ASN A 179 4.49 -6.02 7.50
C ASN A 179 5.46 -4.88 7.88
N VAL A 180 5.22 -3.63 7.46
CA VAL A 180 6.15 -2.54 7.76
C VAL A 180 6.00 -2.03 9.20
N ASP A 181 7.12 -1.92 9.92
CA ASP A 181 7.17 -1.29 11.24
C ASP A 181 7.04 0.24 11.13
N ARG A 182 6.02 0.83 11.78
CA ARG A 182 5.81 2.28 11.84
C ARG A 182 6.98 3.01 12.48
N ARG A 183 7.62 2.42 13.50
CA ARG A 183 8.79 3.05 14.17
C ARG A 183 9.95 3.20 13.20
N ALA A 184 10.19 2.18 12.38
CA ALA A 184 11.18 2.22 11.31
C ALA A 184 10.90 3.36 10.32
N ILE A 185 9.63 3.60 9.99
CA ILE A 185 9.25 4.66 9.06
C ILE A 185 9.49 6.04 9.66
N TRP A 186 9.12 6.28 10.92
CA TRP A 186 9.41 7.56 11.58
C TRP A 186 10.91 7.84 11.64
N LYS A 187 11.72 6.82 11.92
CA LYS A 187 13.19 6.94 11.85
C LYS A 187 13.70 7.23 10.44
N ARG A 188 13.16 6.54 9.42
CA ARG A 188 13.52 6.76 8.00
C ARG A 188 13.16 8.16 7.53
N LEU A 189 11.98 8.68 7.88
CA LEU A 189 11.59 10.04 7.52
C LEU A 189 12.55 11.07 8.11
N ARG A 190 12.92 10.93 9.39
CA ARG A 190 13.94 11.78 10.03
C ARG A 190 15.32 11.63 9.40
N HIS A 191 15.71 10.43 9.00
CA HIS A 191 16.96 10.21 8.28
C HIS A 191 16.97 10.92 6.92
N TYR A 192 15.84 11.02 6.23
CA TYR A 192 15.72 11.79 5.00
C TYR A 192 15.61 13.31 5.22
N GLY A 193 15.63 13.80 6.48
CA GLY A 193 15.51 15.22 6.80
C GLY A 193 14.07 15.71 6.88
N VAL A 194 13.07 14.83 7.00
CA VAL A 194 11.71 15.29 7.29
C VAL A 194 11.66 15.79 8.73
N SER A 195 11.23 17.04 8.92
CA SER A 195 11.22 17.70 10.23
C SER A 195 10.36 16.95 11.26
N GLU A 196 10.73 17.06 12.53
CA GLU A 196 10.08 16.31 13.62
C GLU A 196 8.58 16.64 13.72
N ARG A 197 8.22 17.89 13.52
CA ARG A 197 6.83 18.36 13.48
C ARG A 197 6.00 17.63 12.43
N VAL A 198 6.54 17.48 11.21
CA VAL A 198 5.88 16.73 10.13
C VAL A 198 5.71 15.26 10.51
N VAL A 199 6.75 14.65 11.10
CA VAL A 199 6.71 13.25 11.57
C VAL A 199 5.68 13.06 12.70
N ASN A 200 5.58 14.01 13.62
CA ASN A 200 4.61 13.99 14.71
C ASN A 200 3.17 14.08 14.19
N ASN A 201 2.91 14.88 13.17
CA ASN A 201 1.59 14.93 12.52
C ASN A 201 1.21 13.58 11.90
N PHE A 202 2.15 12.92 11.22
CA PHE A 202 1.91 11.57 10.68
C PHE A 202 1.61 10.56 11.78
N ARG A 203 2.37 10.64 12.87
CA ARG A 203 2.20 9.77 14.05
C ARG A 203 0.83 10.00 14.69
N ASN A 204 0.45 11.24 14.98
CA ASN A 204 -0.82 11.62 15.60
C ASN A 204 -2.03 11.20 14.76
N SER A 205 -1.90 11.25 13.43
CA SER A 205 -2.95 10.79 12.52
C SER A 205 -3.08 9.26 12.47
N CYS A 206 -1.98 8.55 12.63
CA CYS A 206 -1.98 7.09 12.67
C CYS A 206 -2.43 6.55 14.04
N ASP A 207 -2.25 7.36 15.10
CA ASP A 207 -2.65 7.04 16.46
C ASP A 207 -4.17 7.22 16.65
N GLY A 208 -4.83 6.13 17.03
CA GLY A 208 -6.28 6.09 17.21
C GLY A 208 -7.08 5.88 15.91
N LEU A 209 -6.40 5.58 14.79
CA LEU A 209 -7.05 5.28 13.53
C LEU A 209 -7.94 4.03 13.64
N GLN A 210 -9.21 4.20 13.30
CA GLN A 210 -10.20 3.14 13.22
C GLN A 210 -10.50 2.82 11.76
N SER A 211 -10.75 1.54 11.48
CA SER A 211 -11.15 1.08 10.15
C SER A 211 -12.42 0.27 10.22
N LYS A 212 -13.27 0.44 9.19
CA LYS A 212 -14.46 -0.39 8.96
C LYS A 212 -14.31 -1.11 7.63
N VAL A 213 -14.68 -2.38 7.56
CA VAL A 213 -14.63 -3.14 6.30
C VAL A 213 -15.93 -2.92 5.54
N VAL A 214 -15.85 -2.73 4.23
CA VAL A 214 -17.02 -2.67 3.35
C VAL A 214 -17.34 -4.08 2.84
N HIS A 215 -18.53 -4.60 3.12
CA HIS A 215 -18.99 -5.89 2.61
C HIS A 215 -20.52 -5.96 2.45
N GLY A 216 -20.99 -6.36 1.26
CA GLY A 216 -22.42 -6.45 0.95
C GLY A 216 -23.09 -5.07 0.99
N GLY A 217 -22.40 -4.02 0.53
CA GLY A 217 -22.89 -2.64 0.55
C GLY A 217 -22.98 -1.99 1.94
N GLN A 218 -22.62 -2.71 3.01
CA GLN A 218 -22.66 -2.20 4.38
C GLN A 218 -21.27 -2.17 5.02
N LEU A 219 -21.15 -1.34 6.06
CA LEU A 219 -19.94 -1.24 6.88
C LEU A 219 -20.03 -2.22 8.05
N THR A 220 -18.91 -2.83 8.39
CA THR A 220 -18.75 -3.60 9.63
C THR A 220 -18.53 -2.69 10.82
N ASP A 221 -18.50 -3.29 12.02
CA ASP A 221 -17.99 -2.63 13.21
C ASP A 221 -16.55 -2.14 13.02
N ALA A 222 -16.25 -1.04 13.70
CA ALA A 222 -14.93 -0.42 13.66
C ALA A 222 -13.92 -1.22 14.49
N PHE A 223 -12.71 -1.35 13.97
CA PHE A 223 -11.57 -1.89 14.72
C PHE A 223 -10.36 -0.96 14.59
N GLN A 224 -9.51 -0.95 15.61
CA GLN A 224 -8.33 -0.11 15.66
C GLN A 224 -7.18 -0.71 14.82
N LEU A 225 -6.45 0.15 14.11
CA LEU A 225 -5.27 -0.21 13.32
C LEU A 225 -3.97 0.15 14.04
N ARG A 226 -3.06 -0.82 14.20
CA ARG A 226 -1.80 -0.70 14.93
C ARG A 226 -0.56 -0.70 14.04
N ILE A 227 -0.53 -1.43 12.93
CA ILE A 227 0.70 -1.61 12.15
C ILE A 227 0.60 -1.07 10.75
N SER A 228 -0.44 -1.41 10.00
CA SER A 228 -0.32 -1.23 8.55
C SER A 228 -0.38 0.24 8.16
N TRP A 229 0.56 0.61 7.29
CA TRP A 229 0.46 1.82 6.50
C TRP A 229 -0.75 1.70 5.59
N LEU A 230 -1.54 2.76 5.56
CA LEU A 230 -2.74 2.79 4.75
C LEU A 230 -2.32 2.79 3.29
N ILE A 231 -2.42 1.62 2.65
CA ILE A 231 -2.39 1.55 1.20
C ILE A 231 -3.63 2.28 0.73
N SER A 232 -3.46 3.55 0.40
CA SER A 232 -4.47 4.34 -0.28
C SER A 232 -4.32 4.11 -1.78
N SER A 233 -5.43 4.15 -2.51
CA SER A 233 -5.45 4.02 -3.97
C SER A 233 -4.43 4.93 -4.66
N SER A 234 -4.16 6.12 -4.10
CA SER A 234 -3.23 7.11 -4.66
C SER A 234 -1.75 6.72 -4.54
N SER A 235 -1.38 5.89 -3.57
CA SER A 235 0.00 5.41 -3.39
C SER A 235 0.32 4.20 -4.28
N SER A 236 -0.72 3.55 -4.82
CA SER A 236 -0.61 2.33 -5.64
C SER A 236 -0.94 2.53 -7.13
N SER A 237 -1.55 3.67 -7.49
CA SER A 237 -2.17 3.88 -8.82
C SER A 237 -1.21 4.21 -9.97
N SER A 238 0.11 4.20 -9.76
CA SER A 238 1.07 4.47 -10.83
C SER A 238 1.61 3.22 -11.56
N SER A 239 1.07 2.01 -11.29
CA SER A 239 1.60 0.78 -11.90
C SER A 239 0.55 -0.17 -12.49
N SER A 240 -0.65 0.29 -12.83
CA SER A 240 -1.57 -0.52 -13.64
C SER A 240 -1.21 -0.41 -15.12
N SER A 241 -0.12 -1.06 -15.54
CA SER A 241 0.13 -1.41 -16.93
C SER A 241 0.04 -2.93 -17.08
N SER A 242 -0.78 -3.30 -18.06
CA SER A 242 -1.23 -4.63 -18.46
C SER A 242 -0.09 -5.59 -18.78
N SER A 243 0.01 -6.68 -18.01
CA SER A 243 0.78 -7.87 -18.38
C SER A 243 -0.09 -8.77 -19.28
N SER A 244 -0.02 -8.58 -20.60
CA SER A 244 -0.47 -9.56 -21.58
C SER A 244 0.70 -10.51 -21.87
N SER A 245 0.63 -11.73 -21.33
CA SER A 245 1.55 -12.82 -21.65
C SER A 245 1.17 -13.43 -23.00
N SER A 246 1.97 -13.18 -24.03
CA SER A 246 1.94 -13.91 -25.30
C SER A 246 2.64 -15.25 -25.13
N SER A 247 1.88 -16.33 -25.22
CA SER A 247 2.37 -17.71 -25.30
C SER A 247 2.89 -17.99 -26.72
N SER A 248 4.20 -18.14 -26.87
CA SER A 248 4.82 -18.73 -28.06
C SER A 248 4.95 -20.24 -27.84
N SER A 249 4.10 -21.01 -28.50
CA SER A 249 4.22 -22.46 -28.66
C SER A 249 5.22 -22.77 -29.78
N SER A 250 6.37 -23.31 -29.42
CA SER A 250 7.30 -24.00 -30.32
C SER A 250 6.91 -25.48 -30.36
N SER A 251 6.43 -25.95 -31.51
CA SER A 251 6.32 -27.37 -31.82
C SER A 251 7.60 -27.79 -32.55
N SER A 252 8.21 -28.87 -32.08
CA SER A 252 9.22 -29.65 -32.82
C SER A 252 8.59 -30.41 -33.99
#